data_AF-A0A7W1XYD6-F1
#
_entry.id   AF-A0A7W1XYD6-F1
#
_cell.length_a   1.000
_cell.length_b   1.000
_cell.length_c   1.000
_cell.angle_alpha   90.00
_cell.angle_beta   90.00
_cell.angle_gamma   90.00
#
_symmetry.space_group_name_H-M   'P 1'
#
loop_
_entity.id
_entity.type
_entity.pdbx_description
1 polymer ?
#
loop_
_entity_poly.entity_id
_entity_poly.type
_entity_poly.pdbx_seq_one_letter_code
_entity_poly.pdbx_strand_id
1 'polypeptide(L)'
;MIKYLGSKRLLIPGIQAVVNGVPEKGRFLDLFSGTSRVGHAMKSSGWQVILNDWNRYAWVLANAHVVCDSDRLGEVQPIIDHLNALPGKDGWFTETYCRKSRYFTPENGARIEAIREEIEKLDPDEELKCVLLAELMEAADRVDSTVGVQMAYLKKWSKRSLQPLRLRTPQLLPKSPLGKAQAHCLEAQEAALQLEADVAYLDPPYNQHKYIGNYHVWETLVLWDEPEVYGVACKRTDCREKRSDFNSKPGIHQAMTHLMENLSAPIKIISFSDEGYLPRPEMESLLEKHGNLQVLSRIHPRYVGARIGIHAPSGEKVGKVTHVKNTEYLYILGDLKVEAEDLTSHGWLFEEPLSA
;
A
#
# COMPACT_ATOMS: atom_id res chain seq x y z
N MET A 1 2.31 5.22 -9.29
CA MET A 1 1.75 4.33 -8.25
C MET A 1 0.28 4.05 -8.49
N ILE A 2 -0.14 2.81 -8.25
CA ILE A 2 -1.54 2.34 -8.35
C ILE A 2 -2.48 2.99 -7.32
N LYS A 3 -3.79 2.96 -7.56
CA LYS A 3 -4.79 3.28 -6.54
C LYS A 3 -4.73 2.28 -5.39
N TYR A 4 -4.75 2.80 -4.16
CA TYR A 4 -4.60 2.00 -2.96
C TYR A 4 -5.40 2.59 -1.79
N LEU A 5 -6.12 1.75 -1.07
CA LEU A 5 -6.85 2.11 0.13
C LEU A 5 -5.84 2.49 1.22
N GLY A 6 -6.15 3.53 2.00
CA GLY A 6 -5.23 4.01 3.03
C GLY A 6 -3.98 4.71 2.49
N SER A 7 -3.93 5.10 1.21
CA SER A 7 -2.78 5.79 0.62
C SER A 7 -2.32 6.99 1.46
N LYS A 8 -1.10 6.92 2.00
CA LYS A 8 -0.50 7.93 2.88
C LYS A 8 -0.03 9.20 2.19
N ARG A 9 -0.46 9.44 0.93
CA ARG A 9 -0.08 10.63 0.15
C ARG A 9 -0.21 11.94 0.92
N LEU A 10 -1.32 12.12 1.65
CA LEU A 10 -1.56 13.34 2.40
C LEU A 10 -0.79 13.38 3.73
N LEU A 11 -0.43 12.22 4.30
CA LEU A 11 0.21 12.11 5.61
C LEU A 11 1.74 12.21 5.53
N ILE A 12 2.34 11.90 4.38
CA ILE A 12 3.79 11.90 4.16
C ILE A 12 4.51 13.17 4.65
N PRO A 13 4.04 14.40 4.39
CA PRO A 13 4.74 15.58 4.90
C PRO A 13 4.85 15.60 6.43
N GLY A 14 3.80 15.19 7.14
CA GLY A 14 3.83 15.07 8.60
C GLY A 14 4.71 13.92 9.09
N ILE A 15 4.67 12.76 8.41
CA ILE A 15 5.57 11.64 8.72
C ILE A 15 7.03 12.07 8.53
N GLN A 16 7.35 12.78 7.45
CA GLN A 16 8.69 13.33 7.22
C GLN A 16 9.08 14.34 8.29
N ALA A 17 8.18 15.22 8.72
CA ALA A 17 8.44 16.16 9.81
C ALA A 17 8.79 15.45 11.13
N VAL A 18 8.06 14.38 11.49
CA VAL A 18 8.41 13.53 12.65
C VAL A 18 9.79 12.91 12.46
N VAL A 19 10.01 12.23 11.33
CA VAL A 19 11.26 11.49 11.06
C VAL A 19 12.48 12.41 10.96
N ASN A 20 12.30 13.68 10.55
CA ASN A 20 13.37 14.68 10.52
C ASN A 20 13.84 15.10 11.92
N GLY A 21 13.04 14.86 12.96
CA GLY A 21 13.48 15.06 14.35
C GLY A 21 14.52 14.04 14.81
N VAL A 22 14.75 12.97 14.04
CA VAL A 22 15.75 11.95 14.39
C VAL A 22 17.14 12.52 14.12
N PRO A 23 18.05 12.60 15.13
CA PRO A 23 19.32 13.31 15.01
C PRO A 23 20.23 12.80 13.89
N GLU A 24 20.27 11.47 13.71
CA GLU A 24 21.12 10.81 12.72
C GLU A 24 20.29 9.85 11.88
N LYS A 25 20.41 9.96 10.56
CA LYS A 25 19.75 9.04 9.64
C LYS A 25 20.47 7.70 9.62
N GLY A 26 19.69 6.63 9.58
CA GLY A 26 20.17 5.26 9.51
C GLY A 26 19.25 4.40 8.65
N ARG A 27 18.81 3.28 9.22
CA ARG A 27 17.89 2.33 8.63
C ARG A 27 16.45 2.71 8.98
N PHE A 28 15.61 2.85 7.96
CA PHE A 28 14.18 3.09 8.09
C PHE A 28 13.40 1.86 7.62
N LEU A 29 12.60 1.26 8.50
CA LEU A 29 11.75 0.12 8.18
C LEU A 29 10.31 0.56 7.93
N ASP A 30 9.80 0.31 6.73
CA ASP A 30 8.38 0.41 6.38
C ASP A 30 7.78 -1.01 6.40
N LEU A 31 7.22 -1.43 7.55
CA LEU A 31 6.86 -2.83 7.79
C LEU A 31 5.61 -3.30 7.02
N PHE A 32 4.74 -2.35 6.66
CA PHE A 32 3.48 -2.56 5.94
C PHE A 32 3.46 -1.69 4.68
N SER A 33 4.45 -1.92 3.81
CA SER A 33 4.82 -0.95 2.78
C SER A 33 3.76 -0.72 1.71
N GLY A 34 2.92 -1.70 1.38
CA GLY A 34 1.86 -1.57 0.38
C GLY A 34 2.34 -1.04 -0.97
N THR A 35 2.09 0.26 -1.25
CA THR A 35 2.57 0.93 -2.48
C THR A 35 3.95 1.58 -2.36
N SER A 36 4.63 1.36 -1.22
CA SER A 36 5.97 1.83 -0.91
C SER A 36 6.11 3.34 -0.89
N ARG A 37 5.01 4.06 -0.67
CA ARG A 37 5.00 5.52 -0.77
C ARG A 37 5.76 6.20 0.37
N VAL A 38 5.68 5.63 1.58
CA VAL A 38 6.45 6.11 2.74
C VAL A 38 7.92 5.76 2.54
N GLY A 39 8.25 4.49 2.25
CA GLY A 39 9.62 4.10 1.90
C GLY A 39 10.26 4.92 0.77
N HIS A 40 9.53 5.20 -0.32
CA HIS A 40 10.02 6.07 -1.40
C HIS A 40 10.34 7.48 -0.91
N ALA A 41 9.48 8.07 -0.07
CA ALA A 41 9.75 9.38 0.52
C ALA A 41 10.99 9.35 1.43
N MET A 42 11.18 8.30 2.23
CA MET A 42 12.34 8.16 3.10
C MET A 42 13.65 7.96 2.32
N LYS A 43 13.64 7.17 1.23
CA LYS A 43 14.80 7.03 0.33
C LYS A 43 15.17 8.39 -0.27
N SER A 44 14.18 9.16 -0.74
CA SER A 44 14.40 10.52 -1.25
C SER A 44 14.94 11.48 -0.18
N SER A 45 14.64 11.23 1.09
CA SER A 45 15.18 11.96 2.24
C SER A 45 16.54 11.43 2.71
N GLY A 46 17.13 10.43 2.04
CA GLY A 46 18.48 9.92 2.31
C GLY A 46 18.57 8.79 3.34
N TRP A 47 17.47 8.18 3.74
CA TRP A 47 17.47 6.99 4.61
C TRP A 47 17.89 5.73 3.85
N GLN A 48 18.50 4.76 4.53
CA GLN A 48 18.57 3.40 4.00
C GLN A 48 17.24 2.71 4.30
N VAL A 49 16.47 2.36 3.28
CA VAL A 49 15.10 1.89 3.47
C VAL A 49 15.02 0.36 3.43
N ILE A 50 14.30 -0.21 4.38
CA ILE A 50 13.89 -1.61 4.41
C ILE A 50 12.37 -1.62 4.29
N LEU A 51 11.84 -2.38 3.34
CA LEU A 51 10.40 -2.52 3.14
C LEU A 51 9.98 -3.96 3.40
N ASN A 52 8.79 -4.13 3.95
CA ASN A 52 8.14 -5.42 4.03
C ASN A 52 6.66 -5.30 3.62
N ASP A 53 6.12 -6.35 3.03
CA ASP A 53 4.67 -6.55 2.90
C ASP A 53 4.40 -8.04 2.74
N TRP A 54 3.19 -8.49 3.04
CA TRP A 54 2.84 -9.90 2.91
C TRP A 54 2.42 -10.29 1.48
N ASN A 55 1.98 -9.31 0.67
CA ASN A 55 1.53 -9.59 -0.70
C ASN A 55 2.67 -9.46 -1.71
N ARG A 56 2.71 -10.35 -2.70
CA ARG A 56 3.77 -10.35 -3.70
C ARG A 56 3.74 -9.09 -4.56
N TYR A 57 2.57 -8.56 -4.90
CA TYR A 57 2.49 -7.32 -5.68
C TYR A 57 3.10 -6.13 -4.94
N ALA A 58 2.96 -6.05 -3.62
CA ALA A 58 3.53 -4.97 -2.81
C ALA A 58 5.06 -5.09 -2.74
N TRP A 59 5.58 -6.32 -2.62
CA TRP A 59 7.01 -6.59 -2.74
C TRP A 59 7.59 -6.20 -4.11
N VAL A 60 6.86 -6.44 -5.21
CA VAL A 60 7.25 -5.97 -6.55
C VAL A 60 7.30 -4.45 -6.62
N LEU A 61 6.30 -3.75 -6.07
CA LEU A 61 6.30 -2.28 -6.02
C LEU A 61 7.44 -1.73 -5.17
N ALA A 62 7.77 -2.38 -4.05
CA ALA A 62 8.90 -2.00 -3.20
C ALA A 62 10.23 -2.13 -3.95
N ASN A 63 10.42 -3.23 -4.66
CA ASN A 63 11.61 -3.43 -5.48
C ASN A 63 11.70 -2.41 -6.61
N ALA A 64 10.61 -2.19 -7.34
CA ALA A 64 10.58 -1.27 -8.47
C ALA A 64 10.77 0.20 -8.07
N HIS A 65 10.11 0.66 -7.00
CA HIS A 65 10.07 2.08 -6.65
C HIS A 65 11.18 2.49 -5.68
N VAL A 66 11.72 1.56 -4.89
CA VAL A 66 12.65 1.90 -3.80
C VAL A 66 13.96 1.13 -3.86
N VAL A 67 13.96 -0.18 -4.20
CA VAL A 67 15.22 -0.95 -4.28
C VAL A 67 15.98 -0.64 -5.56
N CYS A 68 15.29 -0.60 -6.70
CA CYS A 68 15.89 -0.25 -7.98
C CYS A 68 16.36 1.21 -7.99
N ASP A 69 17.61 1.40 -8.39
CA ASP A 69 18.28 2.68 -8.44
C ASP A 69 18.23 3.28 -9.86
N SER A 70 18.38 4.60 -9.95
CA SER A 70 18.24 5.33 -11.22
C SER A 70 19.33 5.06 -12.25
N ASP A 71 20.41 4.37 -11.88
CA ASP A 71 21.47 3.93 -12.81
C ASP A 71 20.97 2.90 -13.83
N ARG A 72 19.88 2.19 -13.52
CA ARG A 72 19.26 1.20 -14.42
C ARG A 72 18.34 1.78 -15.49
N LEU A 73 18.05 3.09 -15.47
CA LEU A 73 17.09 3.71 -16.40
C LEU A 73 17.44 3.49 -17.88
N GLY A 74 18.74 3.42 -18.20
CA GLY A 74 19.21 3.16 -19.56
C GLY A 74 18.83 1.77 -20.09
N GLU A 75 18.71 0.78 -19.20
CA GLU A 75 18.27 -0.58 -19.55
C GLU A 75 16.75 -0.68 -19.67
N VAL A 76 16.02 0.05 -18.81
CA VAL A 76 14.55 -0.02 -18.72
C VAL A 76 13.89 0.60 -19.96
N GLN A 77 14.36 1.75 -20.43
CA GLN A 77 13.69 2.52 -21.48
C GLN A 77 13.49 1.72 -22.79
N PRO A 78 14.53 1.07 -23.37
CA PRO A 78 14.35 0.30 -24.61
C PRO A 78 13.36 -0.86 -24.47
N ILE A 79 13.31 -1.50 -23.29
CA ILE A 79 12.39 -2.60 -23.03
C ILE A 79 10.95 -2.08 -22.97
N ILE A 80 10.72 -0.96 -22.28
CA ILE A 80 9.39 -0.32 -22.23
C ILE A 80 8.89 0.04 -23.63
N ASP A 81 9.77 0.53 -24.51
CA ASP A 81 9.42 0.86 -25.89
C ASP A 81 9.05 -0.39 -26.71
N HIS A 82 9.81 -1.48 -26.57
CA HIS A 82 9.49 -2.78 -27.16
C HIS A 82 8.12 -3.30 -26.71
N LEU A 83 7.89 -3.35 -25.39
CA LEU A 83 6.64 -3.84 -24.81
C LEU A 83 5.42 -2.99 -25.24
N ASN A 84 5.60 -1.67 -25.38
CA ASN A 84 4.55 -0.77 -25.88
C ASN A 84 4.19 -1.02 -27.37
N ALA A 85 5.12 -1.58 -28.16
CA ALA A 85 4.93 -1.84 -29.59
C ALA A 85 4.26 -3.20 -29.89
N LEU A 86 4.19 -4.12 -28.92
CA LEU A 86 3.59 -5.44 -29.13
C LEU A 86 2.13 -5.34 -29.60
N PRO A 87 1.62 -6.28 -30.41
CA PRO A 87 0.18 -6.48 -30.56
C PRO A 87 -0.43 -7.07 -29.28
N GLY A 88 -1.75 -6.99 -29.11
CA GLY A 88 -2.45 -7.71 -28.04
C GLY A 88 -2.53 -9.21 -28.31
N LYS A 89 -2.50 -10.03 -27.26
CA LYS A 89 -2.64 -11.48 -27.29
C LYS A 89 -3.72 -11.88 -26.29
N ASP A 90 -4.75 -12.57 -26.76
CA ASP A 90 -5.84 -13.07 -25.91
C ASP A 90 -5.42 -14.33 -25.14
N GLY A 91 -6.07 -14.58 -24.01
CA GLY A 91 -5.93 -15.80 -23.23
C GLY A 91 -6.52 -15.68 -21.82
N TRP A 92 -5.91 -16.32 -20.83
CA TRP A 92 -6.53 -16.57 -19.52
C TRP A 92 -6.85 -15.28 -18.76
N PHE A 93 -5.93 -14.31 -18.74
CA PHE A 93 -6.12 -13.05 -18.01
C PHE A 93 -7.25 -12.24 -18.65
N THR A 94 -7.26 -12.19 -19.99
CA THR A 94 -8.30 -11.52 -20.77
C THR A 94 -9.67 -12.15 -20.54
N GLU A 95 -9.74 -13.48 -20.53
CA GLU A 95 -10.98 -14.20 -20.25
C GLU A 95 -11.50 -13.92 -18.84
N THR A 96 -10.65 -14.08 -17.83
CA THR A 96 -11.04 -14.03 -16.42
C THR A 96 -11.28 -12.61 -15.93
N TYR A 97 -10.38 -11.67 -16.20
CA TYR A 97 -10.41 -10.30 -15.66
C TYR A 97 -10.90 -9.23 -16.64
N CYS A 98 -11.37 -9.63 -17.83
CA CYS A 98 -12.03 -8.70 -18.75
C CYS A 98 -13.43 -9.16 -19.17
N ARG A 99 -13.58 -10.43 -19.59
CA ARG A 99 -14.89 -10.95 -20.05
C ARG A 99 -15.77 -11.39 -18.88
N LYS A 100 -15.26 -12.23 -17.98
CA LYS A 100 -16.01 -12.72 -16.81
C LYS A 100 -16.18 -11.64 -15.75
N SER A 101 -15.08 -11.02 -15.34
CA SER A 101 -15.08 -9.84 -14.45
C SER A 101 -14.60 -8.63 -15.24
N ARG A 102 -15.38 -7.55 -15.28
CA ARG A 102 -15.16 -6.44 -16.21
C ARG A 102 -14.17 -5.42 -15.65
N TYR A 103 -13.00 -5.87 -15.20
CA TYR A 103 -11.99 -4.98 -14.64
C TYR A 103 -11.26 -4.20 -15.72
N PHE A 104 -11.01 -4.82 -16.88
CA PHE A 104 -10.45 -4.15 -18.06
C PHE A 104 -11.30 -4.46 -19.28
N THR A 105 -11.15 -3.67 -20.34
CA THR A 105 -11.72 -4.03 -21.65
C THR A 105 -10.96 -5.24 -22.20
N PRO A 106 -11.58 -6.11 -23.02
CA PRO A 106 -10.87 -7.24 -23.64
C PRO A 106 -9.64 -6.80 -24.45
N GLU A 107 -9.69 -5.65 -25.11
CA GLU A 107 -8.53 -5.06 -25.80
C GLU A 107 -7.36 -4.76 -24.85
N ASN A 108 -7.63 -4.08 -23.72
CA ASN A 108 -6.60 -3.80 -22.73
C ASN A 108 -6.14 -5.08 -22.01
N GLY A 109 -7.02 -6.04 -21.79
CA GLY A 109 -6.67 -7.38 -21.29
C GLY A 109 -5.65 -8.07 -22.18
N ALA A 110 -5.92 -8.10 -23.48
CA ALA A 110 -5.02 -8.72 -24.45
C ALA A 110 -3.65 -8.01 -24.51
N ARG A 111 -3.62 -6.68 -24.26
CA ARG A 111 -2.36 -5.93 -24.12
C ARG A 111 -1.60 -6.32 -22.86
N ILE A 112 -2.27 -6.42 -21.71
CA ILE A 112 -1.65 -6.87 -20.44
C ILE A 112 -1.01 -8.23 -20.64
N GLU A 113 -1.76 -9.14 -21.24
CA GLU A 113 -1.36 -10.52 -21.45
C GLU A 113 -0.16 -10.64 -22.40
N ALA A 114 -0.18 -9.96 -23.55
CA ALA A 114 0.98 -9.91 -24.44
C ALA A 114 2.25 -9.37 -23.77
N ILE A 115 2.12 -8.25 -23.04
CA ILE A 115 3.26 -7.62 -22.37
C ILE A 115 3.82 -8.55 -21.29
N ARG A 116 2.95 -9.16 -20.49
CA ARG A 116 3.36 -9.98 -19.36
C ARG A 116 4.03 -11.28 -19.80
N GLU A 117 3.53 -11.90 -20.85
CA GLU A 117 4.16 -13.04 -21.53
C GLU A 117 5.53 -12.68 -22.10
N GLU A 118 5.67 -11.48 -22.67
CA GLU A 118 6.96 -11.03 -23.20
C GLU A 118 7.96 -10.76 -22.08
N ILE A 119 7.54 -10.19 -20.94
CA ILE A 119 8.40 -10.00 -19.77
C ILE A 119 9.01 -11.33 -19.30
N GLU A 120 8.27 -12.45 -19.34
CA GLU A 120 8.86 -13.76 -19.02
C GLU A 120 9.87 -14.24 -20.06
N LYS A 121 9.60 -14.03 -21.35
CA LYS A 121 10.51 -14.46 -22.42
C LYS A 121 11.82 -13.67 -22.44
N LEU A 122 11.78 -12.39 -22.05
CA LEU A 122 12.96 -11.56 -21.92
C LEU A 122 13.88 -12.05 -20.79
N ASP A 123 13.34 -12.82 -19.83
CA ASP A 123 14.04 -13.36 -18.66
C ASP A 123 14.97 -12.34 -17.96
N PRO A 124 14.46 -11.14 -17.62
CA PRO A 124 15.26 -10.13 -16.95
C PRO A 124 15.61 -10.58 -15.53
N ASP A 125 16.69 -10.04 -14.97
CA ASP A 125 16.97 -10.21 -13.54
C ASP A 125 15.80 -9.74 -12.67
N GLU A 126 15.76 -10.21 -11.43
CA GLU A 126 14.63 -10.02 -10.52
C GLU A 126 14.25 -8.54 -10.32
N GLU A 127 15.25 -7.66 -10.21
CA GLU A 127 15.00 -6.24 -9.95
C GLU A 127 14.43 -5.53 -11.20
N LEU A 128 14.97 -5.84 -12.39
CA LEU A 128 14.43 -5.32 -13.65
C LEU A 128 13.04 -5.90 -13.93
N LYS A 129 12.83 -7.19 -13.65
CA LYS A 129 11.51 -7.83 -13.72
C LYS A 129 10.51 -7.08 -12.86
N CYS A 130 10.87 -6.75 -11.61
CA CYS A 130 10.00 -5.98 -10.72
C CYS A 130 9.64 -4.62 -11.30
N VAL A 131 10.60 -3.88 -11.89
CA VAL A 131 10.33 -2.60 -12.56
C VAL A 131 9.33 -2.75 -13.69
N LEU A 132 9.52 -3.72 -14.59
CA LEU A 132 8.63 -3.94 -15.74
C LEU A 132 7.22 -4.35 -15.29
N LEU A 133 7.12 -5.20 -14.26
CA LEU A 133 5.84 -5.62 -13.68
C LEU A 133 5.12 -4.47 -13.00
N ALA A 134 5.84 -3.63 -12.24
CA ALA A 134 5.27 -2.44 -11.62
C ALA A 134 4.73 -1.47 -12.68
N GLU A 135 5.49 -1.19 -13.75
CA GLU A 135 5.02 -0.33 -14.83
C GLU A 135 3.78 -0.90 -15.54
N LEU A 136 3.72 -2.22 -15.72
CA LEU A 136 2.53 -2.89 -16.27
C LEU A 136 1.33 -2.76 -15.34
N MET A 137 1.51 -3.00 -14.03
CA MET A 137 0.45 -2.81 -13.04
C MET A 137 -0.08 -1.37 -13.05
N GLU A 138 0.81 -0.39 -13.09
CA GLU A 138 0.39 1.01 -13.14
C GLU A 138 -0.28 1.38 -14.46
N ALA A 139 0.17 0.81 -15.58
CA ALA A 139 -0.48 0.96 -16.89
C ALA A 139 -1.90 0.39 -16.88
N ALA A 140 -2.08 -0.79 -16.30
CA ALA A 140 -3.37 -1.42 -16.14
C ALA A 140 -4.29 -0.59 -15.21
N ASP A 141 -3.80 -0.15 -14.04
CA ASP A 141 -4.57 0.64 -13.07
C ASP A 141 -5.12 1.96 -13.68
N ARG A 142 -4.36 2.58 -14.59
CA ARG A 142 -4.78 3.78 -15.34
C ARG A 142 -5.97 3.53 -16.27
N VAL A 143 -6.15 2.31 -16.77
CA VAL A 143 -7.20 1.92 -17.74
C VAL A 143 -8.19 0.90 -17.17
N ASP A 144 -8.29 0.80 -15.85
CA ASP A 144 -9.26 -0.09 -15.21
C ASP A 144 -10.70 0.49 -15.23
N SER A 145 -11.67 -0.38 -14.96
CA SER A 145 -13.08 -0.06 -14.84
C SER A 145 -13.62 -0.32 -13.42
N THR A 146 -12.79 -0.06 -12.41
CA THR A 146 -13.13 -0.17 -10.97
C THR A 146 -13.26 1.18 -10.28
N VAL A 147 -13.51 1.18 -8.97
CA VAL A 147 -13.47 2.38 -8.10
C VAL A 147 -12.23 2.44 -7.21
N GLY A 148 -11.16 1.71 -7.55
CA GLY A 148 -9.90 1.66 -6.80
C GLY A 148 -9.71 0.41 -5.94
N VAL A 149 -10.64 -0.55 -6.02
CA VAL A 149 -10.52 -1.91 -5.46
C VAL A 149 -11.17 -2.91 -6.42
N GLN A 150 -10.65 -4.14 -6.45
CA GLN A 150 -11.11 -5.23 -7.32
C GLN A 150 -12.10 -6.14 -6.58
N MET A 151 -13.01 -5.53 -5.82
CA MET A 151 -14.10 -6.25 -5.15
C MET A 151 -15.38 -6.28 -6.00
N ALA A 152 -15.49 -5.34 -6.94
CA ALA A 152 -16.59 -5.18 -7.88
C ALA A 152 -16.12 -4.35 -9.08
N TYR A 153 -16.89 -4.39 -10.17
CA TYR A 153 -16.65 -3.62 -11.38
C TYR A 153 -17.88 -2.82 -11.79
N LEU A 154 -17.67 -1.77 -12.58
CA LEU A 154 -18.75 -0.90 -13.06
C LEU A 154 -19.63 -1.63 -14.09
N LYS A 155 -20.94 -1.36 -14.06
CA LYS A 155 -21.91 -1.91 -15.04
C LYS A 155 -21.64 -1.43 -16.47
N LYS A 156 -21.09 -0.23 -16.61
CA LYS A 156 -20.64 0.37 -17.88
C LYS A 156 -19.15 0.63 -17.77
N TRP A 157 -18.44 0.54 -18.89
CA TRP A 157 -17.03 0.86 -18.96
C TRP A 157 -16.77 2.29 -18.49
N SER A 158 -15.70 2.48 -17.71
CA SER A 158 -15.25 3.82 -17.34
C SER A 158 -14.70 4.54 -18.58
N LYS A 159 -14.74 5.88 -18.61
CA LYS A 159 -14.13 6.62 -19.72
C LYS A 159 -12.63 6.33 -19.87
N ARG A 160 -11.93 6.12 -18.75
CA ARG A 160 -10.49 5.82 -18.73
C ARG A 160 -10.18 4.41 -19.24
N SER A 161 -11.08 3.44 -19.04
CA SER A 161 -10.84 2.07 -19.51
C SER A 161 -10.91 1.90 -21.02
N LEU A 162 -11.41 2.92 -21.74
CA LEU A 162 -11.42 2.98 -23.20
C LEU A 162 -10.13 3.59 -23.77
N GLN A 163 -9.25 4.10 -22.91
CA GLN A 163 -7.93 4.56 -23.36
C GLN A 163 -7.01 3.35 -23.58
N PRO A 164 -6.06 3.44 -24.53
CA PRO A 164 -5.11 2.36 -24.76
C PRO A 164 -4.15 2.22 -23.58
N LEU A 165 -3.88 0.97 -23.18
CA LEU A 165 -2.84 0.66 -22.21
C LEU A 165 -1.45 1.07 -22.74
N ARG A 166 -0.75 1.89 -21.96
CA ARG A 166 0.62 2.33 -22.24
C ARG A 166 1.47 2.29 -20.97
N LEU A 167 2.60 1.59 -21.06
CA LEU A 167 3.68 1.61 -20.09
C LEU A 167 4.36 2.99 -20.12
N ARG A 168 4.94 3.39 -19.00
CA ARG A 168 5.74 4.62 -18.89
C ARG A 168 7.12 4.26 -18.39
N THR A 169 8.08 5.12 -18.65
CA THR A 169 9.40 5.01 -18.04
C THR A 169 9.29 5.41 -16.57
N PRO A 170 9.77 4.59 -15.63
CA PRO A 170 9.68 4.89 -14.21
C PRO A 170 10.54 6.11 -13.85
N GLN A 171 10.15 6.81 -12.78
CA GLN A 171 10.98 7.81 -12.13
C GLN A 171 11.72 7.16 -10.96
N LEU A 172 12.84 6.50 -11.27
CA LEU A 172 13.66 5.85 -10.26
C LEU A 172 14.46 6.89 -9.46
N LEU A 173 14.59 6.65 -8.15
CA LEU A 173 15.41 7.45 -7.26
C LEU A 173 16.88 6.98 -7.30
N PRO A 174 17.86 7.88 -7.11
CA PRO A 174 19.24 7.46 -6.91
C PRO A 174 19.38 6.65 -5.61
N LYS A 175 20.44 5.85 -5.55
CA LYS A 175 20.81 5.12 -4.34
C LYS A 175 20.96 6.05 -3.14
N SER A 176 20.48 5.61 -1.98
CA SER A 176 20.69 6.34 -0.73
C SER A 176 22.17 6.38 -0.36
N PRO A 177 22.69 7.50 0.19
CA PRO A 177 24.07 7.58 0.66
C PRO A 177 24.40 6.58 1.77
N LEU A 178 23.38 6.06 2.48
CA LEU A 178 23.53 5.09 3.55
C LEU A 178 23.52 3.64 3.08
N GLY A 179 23.18 3.37 1.81
CA GLY A 179 23.21 2.02 1.25
C GLY A 179 22.05 1.71 0.31
N LYS A 180 22.07 0.51 -0.27
CA LYS A 180 20.97 0.01 -1.11
C LYS A 180 19.78 -0.34 -0.21
N ALA A 181 18.57 -0.04 -0.69
CA ALA A 181 17.34 -0.44 -0.01
C ALA A 181 17.11 -1.95 -0.13
N GLN A 182 16.23 -2.49 0.72
CA GLN A 182 15.88 -3.91 0.74
C GLN A 182 14.36 -4.06 0.80
N ALA A 183 13.82 -5.12 0.19
CA ALA A 183 12.40 -5.42 0.21
C ALA A 183 12.16 -6.90 0.53
N HIS A 184 11.29 -7.15 1.52
CA HIS A 184 10.93 -8.47 2.03
C HIS A 184 9.45 -8.76 1.77
N CYS A 185 9.11 -10.05 1.65
CA CYS A 185 7.75 -10.52 1.38
C CYS A 185 7.25 -11.41 2.54
N LEU A 186 7.44 -10.96 3.78
CA LEU A 186 7.15 -11.72 5.00
C LEU A 186 5.83 -11.28 5.63
N GLU A 187 5.20 -12.18 6.40
CA GLU A 187 4.13 -11.78 7.31
C GLU A 187 4.69 -10.82 8.36
N ALA A 188 3.90 -9.84 8.81
CA ALA A 188 4.41 -8.74 9.64
C ALA A 188 5.02 -9.19 10.97
N GLN A 189 4.48 -10.22 11.62
CA GLN A 189 5.03 -10.78 12.86
C GLN A 189 6.35 -11.50 12.61
N GLU A 190 6.45 -12.22 11.50
CA GLU A 190 7.70 -12.86 11.08
C GLU A 190 8.78 -11.81 10.75
N ALA A 191 8.39 -10.75 10.04
CA ALA A 191 9.28 -9.63 9.72
C ALA A 191 9.76 -8.92 10.99
N ALA A 192 8.89 -8.71 11.98
CA ALA A 192 9.26 -8.06 13.23
C ALA A 192 10.34 -8.82 14.03
N LEU A 193 10.38 -10.15 13.91
CA LEU A 193 11.39 -11.00 14.55
C LEU A 193 12.75 -11.00 13.84
N GLN A 194 12.78 -10.64 12.55
CA GLN A 194 13.97 -10.79 11.70
C GLN A 194 14.60 -9.45 11.29
N LEU A 195 13.81 -8.38 11.27
CA LEU A 195 14.22 -7.07 10.76
C LEU A 195 14.49 -6.10 11.91
N GLU A 196 15.59 -5.36 11.77
CA GLU A 196 16.02 -4.34 12.72
C GLU A 196 16.22 -3.02 11.98
N ALA A 197 15.88 -1.91 12.63
CA ALA A 197 16.04 -0.57 12.08
C ALA A 197 16.16 0.47 13.19
N ASP A 198 16.66 1.66 12.84
CA ASP A 198 16.72 2.81 13.77
C ASP A 198 15.34 3.46 13.92
N VAL A 199 14.53 3.44 12.86
CA VAL A 199 13.15 3.92 12.85
C VAL A 199 12.27 2.90 12.15
N ALA A 200 11.17 2.50 12.78
CA ALA A 200 10.14 1.67 12.15
C ALA A 200 8.84 2.45 11.98
N TYR A 201 8.28 2.43 10.78
CA TYR A 201 6.96 2.94 10.46
C TYR A 201 5.98 1.80 10.25
N LEU A 202 4.84 1.90 10.94
CA LEU A 202 3.81 0.87 11.01
C LEU A 202 2.47 1.45 10.53
N ASP A 203 1.92 0.85 9.49
CA ASP A 203 0.60 1.16 8.95
C ASP A 203 -0.19 -0.15 8.76
N PRO A 204 -0.46 -0.89 9.86
CA PRO A 204 -1.10 -2.19 9.75
C PRO A 204 -2.52 -2.04 9.20
N PRO A 205 -3.10 -3.12 8.64
CA PRO A 205 -4.54 -3.16 8.51
C PRO A 205 -5.20 -2.94 9.88
N TYR A 206 -6.32 -2.23 9.91
CA TYR A 206 -6.97 -1.90 11.19
C TYR A 206 -8.48 -2.15 11.21
N ASN A 207 -9.04 -2.67 10.13
CA ASN A 207 -10.48 -2.92 9.99
C ASN A 207 -10.76 -4.10 9.04
N GLN A 208 -12.00 -4.28 8.57
CA GLN A 208 -12.39 -5.40 7.70
C GLN A 208 -11.72 -5.42 6.31
N HIS A 209 -11.02 -4.35 5.89
CA HIS A 209 -10.49 -4.23 4.54
C HIS A 209 -9.25 -5.12 4.34
N LYS A 210 -9.49 -6.33 3.83
CA LYS A 210 -8.44 -7.28 3.47
C LYS A 210 -7.79 -6.90 2.14
N TYR A 211 -6.52 -6.50 2.17
CA TYR A 211 -5.77 -6.06 0.99
C TYR A 211 -5.66 -7.15 -0.08
N ILE A 212 -5.39 -8.41 0.30
CA ILE A 212 -5.34 -9.52 -0.67
C ILE A 212 -6.61 -9.62 -1.51
N GLY A 213 -7.79 -9.49 -0.89
CA GLY A 213 -9.07 -9.55 -1.61
C GLY A 213 -9.37 -8.29 -2.41
N ASN A 214 -8.92 -7.12 -1.95
CA ASN A 214 -9.14 -5.84 -2.63
C ASN A 214 -8.21 -5.65 -3.85
N TYR A 215 -7.05 -6.32 -3.87
CA TYR A 215 -5.98 -6.15 -4.85
C TYR A 215 -5.55 -7.47 -5.51
N HIS A 216 -6.43 -8.49 -5.50
CA HIS A 216 -6.11 -9.83 -5.96
C HIS A 216 -5.69 -9.93 -7.43
N VAL A 217 -6.14 -9.00 -8.29
CA VAL A 217 -5.76 -9.00 -9.71
C VAL A 217 -4.30 -8.59 -9.87
N TRP A 218 -3.77 -7.75 -8.98
CA TRP A 218 -2.35 -7.41 -8.95
C TRP A 218 -1.51 -8.60 -8.50
N GLU A 219 -1.99 -9.38 -7.53
CA GLU A 219 -1.34 -10.62 -7.13
C GLU A 219 -1.27 -11.60 -8.31
N THR A 220 -2.38 -11.80 -9.04
CA THR A 220 -2.37 -12.65 -10.26
C THR A 220 -1.49 -12.10 -11.38
N LEU A 221 -1.45 -10.78 -11.60
CA LEU A 221 -0.61 -10.18 -12.64
C LEU A 221 0.88 -10.44 -12.36
N VAL A 222 1.28 -10.32 -11.09
CA VAL A 222 2.67 -10.52 -10.68
C VAL A 222 3.06 -12.00 -10.66
N LEU A 223 2.25 -12.86 -10.02
CA LEU A 223 2.51 -14.31 -9.95
C LEU A 223 2.35 -15.01 -11.29
N TRP A 224 1.44 -14.51 -12.14
CA TRP A 224 1.12 -15.04 -13.46
C TRP A 224 0.78 -16.55 -13.45
N ASP A 225 -0.02 -16.97 -12.46
CA ASP A 225 -0.22 -18.35 -12.04
C ASP A 225 -1.61 -18.93 -12.35
N GLU A 226 -2.44 -18.22 -13.12
CA GLU A 226 -3.78 -18.65 -13.56
C GLU A 226 -4.63 -19.35 -12.47
N PRO A 227 -4.82 -18.71 -11.30
CA PRO A 227 -5.39 -19.35 -10.12
C PRO A 227 -6.85 -19.76 -10.34
N GLU A 228 -7.34 -20.72 -9.55
CA GLU A 228 -8.77 -20.92 -9.43
C GLU A 228 -9.44 -19.64 -8.88
N VAL A 229 -10.59 -19.28 -9.47
CA VAL A 229 -11.33 -18.08 -9.12
C VAL A 229 -12.76 -18.37 -8.68
N TYR A 230 -13.32 -17.53 -7.81
CA TYR A 230 -14.68 -17.66 -7.33
C TYR A 230 -15.48 -16.35 -7.38
N GLY A 231 -16.81 -16.52 -7.45
CA GLY A 231 -17.77 -15.43 -7.41
C GLY A 231 -17.72 -14.53 -8.66
N VAL A 232 -18.63 -13.55 -8.69
CA VAL A 232 -18.77 -12.63 -9.83
C VAL A 232 -17.52 -11.77 -10.04
N ALA A 233 -16.82 -11.44 -8.95
CA ALA A 233 -15.59 -10.68 -8.96
C ALA A 233 -14.35 -11.50 -9.42
N CYS A 234 -14.50 -12.81 -9.68
CA CYS A 234 -13.40 -13.71 -10.04
C CYS A 234 -12.21 -13.62 -9.07
N LYS A 235 -12.47 -13.60 -7.76
CA LYS A 235 -11.41 -13.53 -6.76
C LYS A 235 -10.62 -14.83 -6.72
N ARG A 236 -9.31 -14.74 -6.52
CA ARG A 236 -8.44 -15.90 -6.30
C ARG A 236 -8.93 -16.70 -5.08
N THR A 237 -8.93 -18.03 -5.13
CA THR A 237 -9.39 -18.90 -4.04
C THR A 237 -8.59 -18.73 -2.75
N ASP A 238 -7.28 -18.51 -2.86
CA ASP A 238 -6.35 -18.21 -1.76
C ASP A 238 -6.74 -16.98 -0.91
N CYS A 239 -7.55 -16.06 -1.45
CA CYS A 239 -8.11 -14.92 -0.69
C CYS A 239 -8.97 -15.36 0.51
N ARG A 240 -9.44 -16.61 0.52
CA ARG A 240 -10.22 -17.19 1.64
C ARG A 240 -9.32 -17.72 2.76
N GLU A 241 -8.09 -18.09 2.42
CA GLU A 241 -7.13 -18.76 3.29
C GLU A 241 -6.26 -17.75 4.02
N LYS A 242 -5.71 -16.75 3.31
CA LYS A 242 -4.89 -15.71 3.96
C LYS A 242 -5.74 -14.82 4.86
N ARG A 243 -5.48 -14.89 6.17
CA ARG A 243 -6.12 -14.08 7.20
C ARG A 243 -5.06 -13.40 8.03
N SER A 244 -5.28 -12.13 8.34
CA SER A 244 -4.44 -11.36 9.25
C SER A 244 -5.26 -10.99 10.47
N ASP A 245 -4.69 -11.17 11.65
CA ASP A 245 -5.33 -10.79 12.92
C ASP A 245 -5.49 -9.27 13.05
N PHE A 246 -4.68 -8.50 12.32
CA PHE A 246 -4.85 -7.05 12.16
C PHE A 246 -6.20 -6.68 11.47
N ASN A 247 -6.78 -7.57 10.65
CA ASN A 247 -8.12 -7.40 10.09
C ASN A 247 -9.23 -7.99 10.98
N SER A 248 -8.92 -8.48 12.18
CA SER A 248 -9.84 -9.18 13.08
C SER A 248 -10.14 -8.33 14.31
N LYS A 249 -11.40 -7.98 14.54
CA LYS A 249 -11.79 -7.22 15.75
C LYS A 249 -11.34 -7.89 17.06
N PRO A 250 -11.53 -9.21 17.28
CA PRO A 250 -11.00 -9.86 18.47
C PRO A 250 -9.48 -10.12 18.43
N GLY A 251 -8.85 -10.11 17.24
CA GLY A 251 -7.43 -10.45 17.08
C GLY A 251 -6.47 -9.25 17.15
N ILE A 252 -6.92 -8.05 16.73
CA ILE A 252 -6.04 -6.90 16.49
C ILE A 252 -5.27 -6.45 17.72
N HIS A 253 -5.87 -6.53 18.91
CA HIS A 253 -5.21 -6.12 20.14
C HIS A 253 -3.99 -7.02 20.40
N GLN A 254 -4.16 -8.34 20.36
CA GLN A 254 -3.06 -9.29 20.57
C GLN A 254 -2.02 -9.19 19.44
N ALA A 255 -2.45 -9.02 18.19
CA ALA A 255 -1.54 -8.83 17.06
C ALA A 255 -0.66 -7.58 17.24
N MET A 256 -1.24 -6.46 17.68
CA MET A 256 -0.47 -5.25 17.97
C MET A 256 0.48 -5.43 19.15
N THR A 257 0.04 -6.10 20.24
CA THR A 257 0.90 -6.39 21.40
C THR A 257 2.12 -7.20 20.99
N HIS A 258 1.93 -8.35 20.32
CA HIS A 258 3.06 -9.16 19.85
C HIS A 258 3.97 -8.39 18.89
N LEU A 259 3.41 -7.53 18.04
CA LEU A 259 4.22 -6.74 17.13
C LEU A 259 5.14 -5.77 17.89
N MET A 260 4.61 -5.09 18.93
CA MET A 260 5.40 -4.14 19.73
C MET A 260 6.46 -4.83 20.59
N GLU A 261 6.18 -6.04 21.08
CA GLU A 261 7.11 -6.84 21.87
C GLU A 261 8.31 -7.34 21.05
N ASN A 262 8.08 -7.71 19.79
CA ASN A 262 9.11 -8.36 18.97
C ASN A 262 9.88 -7.38 18.06
N LEU A 263 9.28 -6.26 17.68
CA LEU A 263 9.90 -5.33 16.73
C LEU A 263 11.10 -4.57 17.32
N SER A 264 12.28 -4.86 16.79
CA SER A 264 13.54 -4.21 17.15
C SER A 264 13.72 -2.86 16.42
N ALA A 265 13.26 -1.79 17.06
CA ALA A 265 13.53 -0.41 16.65
C ALA A 265 13.40 0.55 17.84
N PRO A 266 14.35 1.47 18.07
CA PRO A 266 14.29 2.42 19.19
C PRO A 266 13.19 3.48 18.98
N ILE A 267 12.89 3.83 17.73
CA ILE A 267 11.80 4.74 17.38
C ILE A 267 10.76 3.97 16.55
N LYS A 268 9.50 4.00 16.99
CA LYS A 268 8.37 3.41 16.27
C LYS A 268 7.32 4.48 16.00
N ILE A 269 6.89 4.61 14.75
CA ILE A 269 5.86 5.55 14.31
C ILE A 269 4.69 4.75 13.77
N ILE A 270 3.52 4.85 14.39
CA ILE A 270 2.33 4.07 14.05
C ILE A 270 1.25 5.00 13.50
N SER A 271 0.82 4.75 12.26
CA SER A 271 -0.35 5.40 11.67
C SER A 271 -1.59 4.55 11.91
N PHE A 272 -2.62 5.14 12.51
CA PHE A 272 -3.85 4.43 12.81
C PHE A 272 -5.06 5.36 12.85
N SER A 273 -6.16 4.96 12.22
CA SER A 273 -7.40 5.76 12.16
C SER A 273 -8.34 5.43 13.30
N ASP A 274 -9.15 6.41 13.73
CA ASP A 274 -10.28 6.22 14.65
C ASP A 274 -11.39 5.29 14.11
N GLU A 275 -11.34 4.90 12.83
CA GLU A 275 -12.19 3.85 12.26
C GLU A 275 -11.65 2.42 12.48
N GLY A 276 -10.49 2.29 13.14
CA GLY A 276 -9.89 1.01 13.45
C GLY A 276 -10.58 0.24 14.56
N TYR A 277 -10.30 -1.06 14.62
CA TYR A 277 -10.85 -1.97 15.63
C TYR A 277 -10.20 -1.84 17.01
N LEU A 278 -9.06 -1.16 17.11
CA LEU A 278 -8.37 -0.88 18.38
C LEU A 278 -8.57 0.61 18.74
N PRO A 279 -9.45 0.93 19.70
CA PRO A 279 -9.72 2.31 20.09
C PRO A 279 -8.49 3.02 20.68
N ARG A 280 -8.46 4.35 20.58
CA ARG A 280 -7.36 5.19 21.08
C ARG A 280 -6.94 4.90 22.53
N PRO A 281 -7.85 4.80 23.54
CA PRO A 281 -7.43 4.50 24.91
C PRO A 281 -6.72 3.15 25.06
N GLU A 282 -7.16 2.12 24.31
CA GLU A 282 -6.54 0.80 24.32
C GLU A 282 -5.19 0.82 23.60
N MET A 283 -5.08 1.56 22.48
CA MET A 283 -3.81 1.76 21.77
C MET A 283 -2.77 2.48 22.65
N GLU A 284 -3.13 3.59 23.29
CA GLU A 284 -2.21 4.33 24.18
C GLU A 284 -1.76 3.46 25.35
N SER A 285 -2.69 2.81 26.05
CA SER A 285 -2.36 1.90 27.16
C SER A 285 -1.46 0.74 26.75
N LEU A 286 -1.59 0.26 25.50
CA LEU A 286 -0.69 -0.74 24.94
C LEU A 286 0.70 -0.14 24.70
N LEU A 287 0.79 0.97 23.98
CA LEU A 287 2.05 1.56 23.54
C LEU A 287 2.88 2.15 24.69
N GLU A 288 2.26 2.75 25.71
CA GLU A 288 2.94 3.32 26.88
C GLU A 288 3.77 2.29 27.66
N LYS A 289 3.44 0.99 27.55
CA LYS A 289 4.23 -0.09 28.16
C LYS A 289 5.58 -0.31 27.48
N HIS A 290 5.77 0.24 26.28
CA HIS A 290 6.93 0.00 25.44
C HIS A 290 7.83 1.24 25.28
N GLY A 291 7.52 2.36 25.95
CA GLY A 291 8.36 3.55 25.94
C GLY A 291 7.59 4.87 26.03
N ASN A 292 8.31 5.97 25.85
CA ASN A 292 7.74 7.31 25.86
C ASN A 292 6.83 7.52 24.65
N LEU A 293 5.57 7.83 24.89
CA LEU A 293 4.54 7.98 23.87
C LEU A 293 4.19 9.46 23.64
N GLN A 294 4.22 9.87 22.38
CA GLN A 294 3.61 11.12 21.90
C GLN A 294 2.53 10.80 20.89
N VAL A 295 1.45 11.58 20.90
CA VAL A 295 0.30 11.35 20.02
C VAL A 295 0.02 12.60 19.22
N LEU A 296 -0.03 12.45 17.90
CA LEU A 296 -0.50 13.48 16.99
C LEU A 296 -1.84 13.05 16.39
N SER A 297 -2.74 14.01 16.19
CA SER A 297 -3.99 13.80 15.47
C SER A 297 -4.08 14.69 14.24
N ARG A 298 -4.82 14.21 13.25
CA ARG A 298 -5.20 14.98 12.08
C ARG A 298 -6.60 14.63 11.64
N ILE A 299 -7.44 15.64 11.57
CA ILE A 299 -8.84 15.48 11.19
C ILE A 299 -9.00 15.56 9.68
N HIS A 300 -9.67 14.57 9.11
CA HIS A 300 -9.96 14.49 7.67
C HIS A 300 -11.46 14.36 7.40
N PRO A 301 -11.98 14.96 6.31
CA PRO A 301 -13.34 14.69 5.86
C PRO A 301 -13.50 13.21 5.50
N ARG A 302 -14.56 12.57 5.99
CA ARG A 302 -14.85 11.17 5.68
C ARG A 302 -15.18 10.99 4.19
N TYR A 303 -14.74 9.87 3.60
CA TYR A 303 -14.97 9.57 2.18
C TYR A 303 -16.47 9.50 1.83
N VAL A 304 -16.85 10.05 0.67
CA VAL A 304 -18.23 10.37 0.25
C VAL A 304 -19.17 9.15 0.15
N GLY A 305 -18.65 7.92 0.11
CA GLY A 305 -19.47 6.71 0.19
C GLY A 305 -20.39 6.66 1.42
N ALA A 306 -19.93 7.18 2.56
CA ALA A 306 -20.73 7.31 3.80
C ALA A 306 -21.82 8.38 3.71
N ARG A 307 -21.76 9.30 2.73
CA ARG A 307 -22.79 10.31 2.45
C ARG A 307 -23.84 9.82 1.46
N ILE A 308 -23.52 8.84 0.62
CA ILE A 308 -24.41 8.34 -0.46
C ILE A 308 -25.27 7.15 0.02
N GLY A 309 -24.75 6.30 0.92
CA GLY A 309 -25.44 5.10 1.44
C GLY A 309 -26.63 5.34 2.36
N ILE A 310 -27.10 6.59 2.51
CA ILE A 310 -28.26 6.92 3.35
C ILE A 310 -29.59 6.74 2.62
N HIS A 311 -29.60 6.42 1.32
CA HIS A 311 -30.83 6.19 0.55
C HIS A 311 -30.87 4.75 0.01
N ALA A 312 -31.99 4.06 0.22
CA ALA A 312 -32.27 2.76 -0.40
C ALA A 312 -32.46 2.91 -1.92
N PRO A 313 -32.43 1.82 -2.70
CA PRO A 313 -32.78 1.83 -4.12
C PRO A 313 -34.18 2.40 -4.40
N SER A 314 -35.07 2.39 -3.41
CA SER A 314 -36.41 3.02 -3.41
C SER A 314 -36.39 4.54 -3.26
N GLY A 315 -35.24 5.15 -2.96
CA GLY A 315 -35.10 6.59 -2.66
C GLY A 315 -35.36 6.97 -1.20
N GLU A 316 -35.78 6.02 -0.36
CA GLU A 316 -36.04 6.28 1.06
C GLU A 316 -34.75 6.44 1.86
N LYS A 317 -34.76 7.41 2.79
CA LYS A 317 -33.62 7.65 3.68
C LYS A 317 -33.55 6.57 4.76
N VAL A 318 -32.65 5.60 4.61
CA VAL A 318 -32.45 4.44 5.51
C VAL A 318 -31.32 4.62 6.52
N GLY A 319 -30.66 5.78 6.54
CA GLY A 319 -29.55 6.05 7.46
C GLY A 319 -29.47 7.50 7.94
N LYS A 320 -28.87 7.69 9.13
CA LYS A 320 -28.48 9.00 9.66
C LYS A 320 -27.01 9.22 9.34
N VAL A 321 -26.65 10.38 8.78
CA VAL A 321 -25.23 10.73 8.59
C VAL A 321 -24.63 10.92 9.99
N THR A 322 -23.95 9.90 10.50
CA THR A 322 -23.20 9.96 11.75
C THR A 322 -21.71 10.00 11.40
N HIS A 323 -21.02 11.01 11.95
CA HIS A 323 -19.58 11.27 11.79
C HIS A 323 -19.14 11.58 10.34
N VAL A 324 -19.05 12.89 10.03
CA VAL A 324 -18.62 13.43 8.72
C VAL A 324 -17.10 13.59 8.61
N LYS A 325 -16.37 13.28 9.67
CA LYS A 325 -14.92 13.41 9.80
C LYS A 325 -14.39 12.14 10.46
N ASN A 326 -13.19 11.75 10.05
CA ASN A 326 -12.38 10.74 10.70
C ASN A 326 -11.12 11.42 11.24
N THR A 327 -10.51 10.82 12.23
CA THR A 327 -9.26 11.27 12.83
C THR A 327 -8.19 10.23 12.51
N GLU A 328 -7.11 10.68 11.86
CA GLU A 328 -5.89 9.90 11.71
C GLU A 328 -4.99 10.22 12.89
N TYR A 329 -4.47 9.20 13.55
CA TYR A 329 -3.46 9.34 14.60
C TYR A 329 -2.10 8.91 14.08
N LEU A 330 -1.07 9.64 14.53
CA LEU A 330 0.32 9.19 14.51
C LEU A 330 0.78 9.03 15.95
N TYR A 331 1.04 7.80 16.34
CA TYR A 331 1.66 7.48 17.62
C TYR A 331 3.17 7.40 17.43
N ILE A 332 3.91 8.08 18.27
CA ILE A 332 5.36 8.18 18.19
C ILE A 332 5.90 7.63 19.50
N LEU A 333 6.55 6.48 19.42
CA LEU A 333 7.10 5.77 20.55
C LEU A 333 8.63 5.85 20.51
N GLY A 334 9.24 6.34 21.59
CA GLY A 334 10.69 6.49 21.75
C GLY A 334 11.11 7.92 22.08
N ASP A 335 12.41 8.09 22.35
CA ASP A 335 12.99 9.38 22.75
C ASP A 335 13.26 10.28 21.53
N LEU A 336 12.18 10.79 20.94
CA LEU A 336 12.22 11.68 19.79
C LEU A 336 11.64 13.06 20.15
N LYS A 337 12.40 14.12 19.94
CA LYS A 337 11.88 15.48 20.04
C LYS A 337 11.24 15.86 18.70
N VAL A 338 9.97 16.24 18.74
CA VAL A 338 9.23 16.62 17.55
C VAL A 338 8.75 18.05 17.70
N GLU A 339 9.12 18.91 16.75
CA GLU A 339 8.81 20.33 16.78
C GLU A 339 7.39 20.59 16.24
N ALA A 340 6.59 21.37 16.97
CA ALA A 340 5.18 21.59 16.66
C ALA A 340 4.93 22.48 15.43
N GLU A 341 5.86 23.39 15.13
CA GLU A 341 5.73 24.38 14.06
C GLU A 341 5.64 23.71 12.69
N ASP A 342 6.48 22.71 12.42
CA ASP A 342 6.47 21.95 11.16
C ASP A 342 5.21 21.10 11.02
N LEU A 343 4.75 20.49 12.11
CA LEU A 343 3.60 19.59 12.13
C LEU A 343 2.26 20.30 11.93
N THR A 344 2.08 21.45 12.60
CA THR A 344 0.84 22.23 12.52
C THR A 344 0.62 22.77 11.10
N SER A 345 1.69 23.12 10.38
CA SER A 345 1.64 23.51 8.97
C SER A 345 1.07 22.41 8.05
N HIS A 346 1.19 21.14 8.47
CA HIS A 346 0.68 19.96 7.79
C HIS A 346 -0.67 19.48 8.35
N GLY A 347 -1.25 20.21 9.30
CA GLY A 347 -2.54 19.94 9.92
C GLY A 347 -2.50 18.89 11.03
N TRP A 348 -1.32 18.57 11.56
CA TRP A 348 -1.15 17.70 12.72
C TRP A 348 -1.17 18.51 14.01
N LEU A 349 -1.87 18.00 15.02
CA LEU A 349 -1.98 18.60 16.34
C LEU A 349 -1.48 17.61 17.38
N PHE A 350 -0.75 18.09 18.39
CA PHE A 350 -0.43 17.27 19.55
C PHE A 350 -1.70 17.01 20.36
N GLU A 351 -1.84 15.77 20.80
CA GLU A 351 -2.89 15.35 21.70
C GLU A 351 -2.31 15.15 23.10
N GLU A 352 -3.06 15.56 24.11
CA GLU A 352 -2.74 15.24 25.50
C GLU A 352 -2.86 13.71 25.71
N PRO A 353 -1.98 13.09 26.51
CA PRO A 353 -2.12 11.70 26.92
C PRO A 353 -3.47 11.47 27.61
N LEU A 354 -4.15 10.36 27.30
CA LEU A 354 -5.41 10.03 27.98
C LEU A 354 -5.21 9.53 29.42
N SER A 355 -3.98 9.19 29.79
CA SER A 355 -3.58 8.62 31.08
C SER A 355 -3.28 9.67 32.17
N ALA A 356 -3.65 10.94 31.97
CA ALA A 356 -3.41 12.04 32.91
C ALA A 356 -4.18 11.93 34.24
#